data_AF-A0A8T2IGA5-F1
#
_entry.id   AF-A0A8T2IGA5-F1
#
_cell.length_a   1.000
_cell.length_b   1.000
_cell.length_c   1.000
_cell.angle_alpha   90.00
_cell.angle_beta   90.00
_cell.angle_gamma   90.00
#
_symmetry.space_group_name_H-M   'P 1'
#
loop_
_entity.id
_entity.type
_entity.pdbx_description
1 polymer ?
#
loop_
_entity_poly.entity_id
_entity_poly.type
_entity_poly.pdbx_seq_one_letter_code
_entity_poly.pdbx_strand_id
1 'polypeptide(L)'
;QPNHPNEASHVQFLHLQTLQEIFSTEMTIEAIKKAIKDKSAPMKVAQTRLDERTRRPNVELCRDTVHLRLVQEVQEIDDTIQALQQRLREAEDTLQMLVHTKANLEHELAIKANSLFIDQEKCMGMRKSFPSTPRLVGYT
;
A
#
# COMPACT_ATOMS: atom_id res chain seq x y z
N GLN A 1 20.41 11.90 -31.59
CA GLN A 1 20.00 12.63 -30.37
C GLN A 1 19.98 11.62 -29.22
N PRO A 2 20.75 11.79 -28.14
CA PRO A 2 20.75 10.86 -27.01
C PRO A 2 20.01 11.50 -25.83
N ASN A 3 18.72 11.20 -25.65
CA ASN A 3 17.89 11.75 -24.56
C ASN A 3 17.09 10.67 -23.81
N HIS A 4 17.63 9.47 -23.64
CA HIS A 4 16.97 8.39 -22.87
C HIS A 4 17.43 8.14 -21.40
N PRO A 5 18.44 8.82 -20.80
CA PRO A 5 18.83 8.50 -19.41
C PRO A 5 17.88 9.06 -18.33
N ASN A 6 17.14 10.13 -18.61
CA ASN A 6 16.29 10.79 -17.59
C ASN A 6 15.00 10.01 -17.27
N GLU A 7 14.39 9.36 -18.27
CA GLU A 7 13.14 8.63 -18.07
C GLU A 7 13.33 7.32 -17.29
N ALA A 8 14.39 6.55 -17.58
CA ALA A 8 14.66 5.31 -16.85
C ALA A 8 14.96 5.58 -15.37
N SER A 9 15.74 6.63 -15.11
CA SER A 9 16.03 7.10 -13.75
C SER A 9 14.76 7.55 -13.01
N HIS A 10 13.82 8.19 -13.72
CA HIS A 10 12.54 8.59 -13.15
C HIS A 10 11.64 7.39 -12.81
N VAL A 11 11.48 6.41 -13.71
CA VAL A 11 10.70 5.19 -13.44
C VAL A 11 11.30 4.40 -12.28
N GLN A 12 12.62 4.34 -12.18
CA GLN A 12 13.29 3.67 -11.05
C GLN A 12 13.07 4.40 -9.72
N PHE A 13 13.08 5.74 -9.73
CA PHE A 13 12.72 6.54 -8.56
C PHE A 13 11.28 6.29 -8.12
N LEU A 14 10.32 6.30 -9.05
CA LEU A 14 8.92 5.99 -8.75
C LEU A 14 8.76 4.57 -8.18
N HIS A 15 9.45 3.59 -8.74
CA HIS A 15 9.43 2.21 -8.24
C HIS A 15 9.91 2.12 -6.78
N LEU A 16 11.00 2.82 -6.44
CA LEU A 16 11.49 2.88 -5.06
C LEU A 16 10.48 3.54 -4.11
N GLN A 17 9.82 4.62 -4.55
CA GLN A 17 8.76 5.26 -3.76
C GLN A 17 7.58 4.32 -3.54
N THR A 18 7.11 3.61 -4.57
CA THR A 18 6.03 2.63 -4.46
C THR A 18 6.39 1.51 -3.49
N LEU A 19 7.64 1.02 -3.49
CA LEU A 19 8.09 0.00 -2.53
C LEU A 19 8.05 0.52 -1.08
N GLN A 20 8.48 1.76 -0.85
CA GLN A 20 8.41 2.39 0.46
C GLN A 20 6.95 2.54 0.93
N GLU A 21 6.06 2.94 0.03
CA GLU A 21 4.64 3.12 0.33
C GLU A 21 3.92 1.80 0.60
N ILE A 22 4.27 0.73 -0.12
CA ILE A 22 3.82 -0.64 0.16
C ILE A 22 4.19 -1.02 1.59
N PHE A 23 5.46 -0.88 1.96
CA PHE A 23 5.93 -1.24 3.30
C PHE A 23 5.20 -0.43 4.40
N SER A 24 5.04 0.87 4.18
CA SER A 24 4.29 1.73 5.11
C SER A 24 2.82 1.29 5.25
N THR A 25 2.18 0.93 4.14
CA THR A 25 0.79 0.46 4.12
C THR A 25 0.65 -0.88 4.84
N GLU A 26 1.58 -1.82 4.63
CA GLU A 26 1.61 -3.10 5.35
C GLU A 26 1.75 -2.91 6.86
N MET A 27 2.66 -2.02 7.30
CA MET A 27 2.80 -1.67 8.71
C MET A 27 1.52 -1.05 9.29
N THR A 28 0.85 -0.22 8.50
CA THR A 28 -0.44 0.39 8.88
C THR A 28 -1.53 -0.65 9.04
N ILE A 29 -1.63 -1.61 8.12
CA ILE A 29 -2.58 -2.73 8.18
C ILE A 29 -2.37 -3.53 9.47
N GLU A 30 -1.13 -3.91 9.79
CA GLU A 30 -0.83 -4.67 11.00
C GLU A 30 -1.13 -3.88 12.28
N ALA A 31 -0.85 -2.56 12.29
CA ALA A 31 -1.23 -1.69 13.39
C ALA A 31 -2.76 -1.62 13.58
N ILE A 32 -3.54 -1.53 12.50
CA ILE A 32 -5.01 -1.50 12.55
C ILE A 32 -5.55 -2.84 13.06
N LYS A 33 -5.06 -3.98 12.55
CA LYS A 33 -5.44 -5.32 13.03
C LYS A 33 -5.18 -5.48 14.52
N LYS A 34 -4.02 -5.01 14.99
CA LYS A 34 -3.70 -4.99 16.42
C LYS A 34 -4.67 -4.11 17.20
N ALA A 35 -4.95 -2.90 16.72
CA ALA A 35 -5.90 -1.99 17.39
C ALA A 35 -7.31 -2.60 17.52
N ILE A 36 -7.80 -3.30 16.48
CA ILE A 36 -9.08 -4.03 16.53
C ILE A 36 -9.02 -5.13 17.61
N LYS A 37 -7.95 -5.93 17.63
CA LYS A 37 -7.75 -6.98 18.63
C LYS A 37 -7.73 -6.40 20.05
N ASP A 38 -7.07 -5.27 20.25
CA ASP A 38 -6.96 -4.61 21.55
C ASP A 38 -8.32 -4.07 22.06
N LYS A 39 -9.32 -3.86 21.19
CA LYS A 39 -10.70 -3.53 21.60
C LYS A 39 -11.52 -4.71 22.10
N SER A 40 -11.11 -5.95 21.84
CA SER A 40 -11.87 -7.15 22.24
C SER A 40 -12.00 -7.30 23.76
N ALA A 41 -10.92 -7.04 24.50
CA ALA A 41 -10.90 -7.13 25.95
C ALA A 41 -11.82 -6.11 26.64
N PRO A 42 -11.73 -4.79 26.38
CA PRO A 42 -12.65 -3.82 26.97
C PRO A 42 -14.11 -4.04 26.54
N MET A 43 -14.36 -4.43 25.28
CA MET A 43 -15.71 -4.80 24.83
C MET A 43 -16.32 -5.91 25.69
N LYS A 44 -15.56 -7.00 25.90
CA LYS A 44 -16.02 -8.14 26.71
C LYS A 44 -16.33 -7.73 28.15
N VAL A 45 -15.50 -6.87 28.74
CA VAL A 45 -15.70 -6.36 30.11
C VAL A 45 -16.99 -5.53 30.19
N ALA A 46 -17.18 -4.59 29.27
CA ALA A 46 -18.37 -3.75 29.23
C ALA A 46 -19.66 -4.58 29.03
N GLN A 47 -19.64 -5.53 28.09
CA GLN A 47 -20.76 -6.45 27.84
C GLN A 47 -21.07 -7.35 29.05
N THR A 48 -20.06 -7.94 29.69
CA THR A 48 -20.26 -8.79 30.87
C THR A 48 -20.90 -7.99 32.01
N ARG A 49 -20.39 -6.78 32.28
CA ARG A 49 -20.96 -5.88 33.31
C ARG A 49 -22.40 -5.49 33.00
N LEU A 50 -22.72 -5.24 31.72
CA LEU A 50 -24.07 -4.90 31.31
C LEU A 50 -25.03 -6.09 31.51
N ASP A 51 -24.62 -7.30 31.10
CA ASP A 51 -25.38 -8.54 31.26
C ASP A 51 -25.67 -8.84 32.74
N GLU A 52 -24.65 -8.77 33.62
CA GLU A 52 -24.81 -8.93 35.07
C GLU A 52 -25.85 -7.97 35.66
N ARG A 53 -25.89 -6.72 35.18
CA ARG A 53 -26.87 -5.73 35.65
C ARG A 53 -28.28 -6.02 35.14
N THR A 54 -28.42 -6.51 33.90
CA THR A 54 -29.73 -6.88 33.34
C THR A 54 -30.35 -8.11 33.99
N ARG A 55 -29.54 -8.96 34.63
CA ARG A 55 -29.99 -10.16 35.35
C ARG A 55 -30.45 -9.90 36.79
N ARG A 56 -30.34 -8.67 37.29
CA ARG A 56 -30.75 -8.33 38.67
C ARG A 56 -32.27 -8.48 38.83
N PRO A 57 -32.75 -9.07 39.94
CA PRO A 57 -34.18 -9.25 40.17
C PRO A 57 -34.88 -7.90 40.34
N ASN A 58 -36.13 -7.80 39.87
CA ASN A 58 -36.92 -6.57 39.64
C ASN A 58 -36.76 -5.40 40.62
N VAL A 59 -36.62 -5.65 41.94
CA VAL A 59 -36.45 -4.59 42.96
C VAL A 59 -35.09 -3.89 42.87
N GLU A 60 -34.08 -4.53 42.30
CA GLU A 60 -32.71 -4.01 42.14
C GLU A 60 -32.40 -3.54 40.71
N LEU A 61 -33.36 -3.67 39.78
CA LEU A 61 -33.20 -3.23 38.40
C LEU A 61 -33.35 -1.71 38.30
N CYS A 62 -32.28 -1.00 38.63
CA CYS A 62 -32.20 0.43 38.44
C CYS A 62 -31.55 0.74 37.09
N ARG A 63 -32.30 1.37 36.17
CA ARG A 63 -31.73 2.05 34.97
C ARG A 63 -31.03 3.34 35.41
N ASP A 64 -29.99 3.18 36.20
CA ASP A 64 -29.21 4.28 36.77
C ASP A 64 -28.16 4.80 35.77
N THR A 65 -27.48 5.87 36.18
CA THR A 65 -26.42 6.49 35.37
C THR A 65 -25.34 5.50 34.95
N VAL A 66 -24.99 4.53 35.81
CA VAL A 66 -23.97 3.52 35.49
C VAL A 66 -24.44 2.60 34.36
N HIS A 67 -25.71 2.17 34.38
CA HIS A 67 -26.27 1.37 33.29
C HIS A 67 -26.22 2.13 31.95
N LEU A 68 -26.64 3.40 31.93
CA LEU A 68 -26.59 4.23 30.72
C LEU A 68 -25.17 4.39 30.19
N ARG A 69 -24.19 4.60 31.08
CA ARG A 69 -22.77 4.74 30.72
C ARG A 69 -22.20 3.45 30.14
N LEU A 70 -22.57 2.27 30.67
CA LEU A 70 -22.14 0.97 30.12
C LEU A 70 -22.71 0.72 28.72
N VAL A 71 -23.99 1.07 28.48
CA VAL A 71 -24.59 0.98 27.14
C VAL A 71 -23.84 1.89 26.17
N GLN A 72 -23.55 3.13 26.59
CA GLN A 72 -22.78 4.07 25.79
C GLN A 72 -21.35 3.55 25.49
N GLU A 73 -20.66 2.99 26.48
CA GLU A 73 -19.31 2.42 26.33
C GLU A 73 -19.30 1.26 25.31
N VAL A 74 -20.28 0.35 25.39
CA VAL A 74 -20.42 -0.73 24.40
C VAL A 74 -20.60 -0.16 22.99
N GLN A 75 -21.48 0.83 22.82
CA GLN A 75 -21.70 1.47 21.53
C GLN A 75 -20.44 2.16 21.00
N GLU A 76 -19.76 2.95 21.83
CA GLU A 76 -18.54 3.66 21.44
C GLU A 76 -17.41 2.70 21.02
N ILE A 77 -17.24 1.57 21.73
CA ILE A 77 -16.25 0.56 21.36
C ILE A 77 -16.64 -0.11 20.04
N ASP A 78 -17.92 -0.40 19.82
CA ASP A 78 -18.42 -1.01 18.59
C ASP A 78 -18.22 -0.08 17.38
N ASP A 79 -18.62 1.19 17.51
CA ASP A 79 -18.40 2.22 16.48
C ASP A 79 -16.91 2.36 16.14
N THR A 80 -16.04 2.32 17.16
CA THR A 80 -14.59 2.35 16.95
C THR A 80 -14.09 1.12 16.20
N ILE A 81 -14.59 -0.08 16.51
CA ILE A 81 -14.24 -1.32 15.80
C ILE A 81 -14.69 -1.22 14.34
N GLN A 82 -15.92 -0.77 14.08
CA GLN A 82 -16.45 -0.62 12.72
C GLN A 82 -15.62 0.38 11.90
N ALA A 83 -15.26 1.52 12.49
CA ALA A 83 -14.39 2.51 11.85
C ALA A 83 -12.99 1.95 11.53
N LEU A 84 -12.40 1.19 12.45
CA LEU A 84 -11.12 0.52 12.23
C LEU A 84 -11.21 -0.54 11.12
N GLN A 85 -12.30 -1.31 11.07
CA GLN A 85 -12.53 -2.29 10.00
C GLN A 85 -12.71 -1.63 8.63
N GLN A 86 -13.38 -0.47 8.57
CA GLN A 86 -13.49 0.29 7.34
C GLN A 86 -12.12 0.78 6.85
N ARG A 87 -11.31 1.36 7.75
CA ARG A 87 -9.94 1.77 7.42
C ARG A 87 -9.04 0.60 7.02
N LEU A 88 -9.24 -0.58 7.61
CA LEU A 88 -8.51 -1.78 7.25
C LEU A 88 -8.77 -2.15 5.78
N ARG A 89 -10.05 -2.17 5.37
CA ARG A 89 -10.42 -2.44 3.98
C ARG A 89 -9.80 -1.43 3.01
N GLU A 90 -9.89 -0.13 3.34
CA GLU A 90 -9.29 0.93 2.52
C GLU A 90 -7.77 0.78 2.37
N ALA A 91 -7.08 0.40 3.46
CA ALA A 91 -5.64 0.15 3.42
C ALA A 91 -5.29 -1.10 2.60
N GLU A 92 -6.09 -2.16 2.70
CA GLU A 92 -5.93 -3.38 1.89
C GLU A 92 -6.16 -3.11 0.40
N ASP A 93 -7.19 -2.33 0.05
CA ASP A 93 -7.44 -1.91 -1.34
C ASP A 93 -6.28 -1.06 -1.88
N THR A 94 -5.78 -0.11 -1.07
CA THR A 94 -4.62 0.71 -1.42
C THR A 94 -3.38 -0.15 -1.66
N LEU A 95 -3.13 -1.15 -0.81
CA LEU A 95 -2.03 -2.09 -0.98
C LEU A 95 -2.14 -2.86 -2.30
N GLN A 96 -3.34 -3.33 -2.67
CA GLN A 96 -3.55 -4.02 -3.95
C GLN A 96 -3.25 -3.11 -5.14
N MET A 97 -3.68 -1.83 -5.09
CA MET A 97 -3.37 -0.85 -6.12
C MET A 97 -1.87 -0.58 -6.24
N LEU A 98 -1.16 -0.45 -5.12
CA LEU A 98 0.28 -0.26 -5.09
C LEU A 98 1.03 -1.47 -5.66
N VAL A 99 0.60 -2.69 -5.34
CA VAL A 99 1.19 -3.93 -5.90
C VAL A 99 1.00 -3.99 -7.41
N HIS A 100 -0.18 -3.62 -7.93
CA HIS A 100 -0.40 -3.53 -9.38
C HIS A 100 0.50 -2.46 -10.02
N THR A 101 0.59 -1.28 -9.41
CA THR A 101 1.45 -0.18 -9.88
C THR A 101 2.92 -0.60 -9.91
N LYS A 102 3.39 -1.29 -8.87
CA LYS A 102 4.73 -1.86 -8.79
C LYS A 102 5.01 -2.80 -9.98
N ALA A 103 4.09 -3.72 -10.27
CA ALA A 103 4.25 -4.66 -11.38
C ALA A 103 4.34 -3.95 -12.74
N ASN A 104 3.55 -2.89 -12.94
CA ASN A 104 3.61 -2.08 -14.16
C ASN A 104 4.96 -1.36 -14.29
N LEU A 105 5.47 -0.76 -13.21
CA LEU A 105 6.78 -0.12 -13.20
C LEU A 105 7.93 -1.11 -13.47
N GLU A 106 7.87 -2.32 -12.89
CA GLU A 106 8.83 -3.39 -13.16
C GLU A 106 8.82 -3.80 -14.65
N HIS A 107 7.63 -3.89 -15.25
CA HIS A 107 7.48 -4.19 -16.67
C HIS A 107 8.08 -3.09 -17.56
N GLU A 108 7.80 -1.82 -17.25
CA GLU A 108 8.39 -0.67 -17.97
C GLU A 108 9.91 -0.65 -17.88
N LEU A 109 10.47 -0.91 -16.69
CA LEU A 109 11.91 -1.02 -16.50
C LEU A 109 12.52 -2.15 -17.33
N ALA A 110 11.86 -3.30 -17.40
CA ALA A 110 12.31 -4.43 -18.21
C ALA A 110 12.31 -4.10 -19.72
N ILE A 111 11.25 -3.42 -20.22
CA ILE A 111 11.20 -2.95 -21.60
C ILE A 111 12.35 -1.97 -21.87
N LYS A 112 12.54 -0.96 -21.02
CA LYS A 112 13.60 0.04 -21.19
C LYS A 112 15.00 -0.61 -21.16
N ALA A 113 15.23 -1.57 -20.28
CA ALA A 113 16.48 -2.33 -20.22
C ALA A 113 16.73 -3.12 -21.51
N ASN A 114 15.71 -3.77 -22.06
CA ASN A 114 15.81 -4.48 -23.33
C ASN A 114 16.08 -3.53 -24.51
N SER A 115 15.38 -2.40 -24.58
CA SER A 115 15.63 -1.37 -25.62
C SER A 115 17.06 -0.85 -25.57
N LEU A 116 17.58 -0.54 -24.37
CA LEU A 116 18.98 -0.13 -24.19
C LEU A 116 19.96 -1.22 -24.63
N PHE A 117 19.69 -2.48 -24.30
CA PHE A 117 20.52 -3.61 -24.73
C PHE A 117 20.56 -3.74 -26.25
N ILE A 118 19.41 -3.64 -26.93
CA ILE A 118 19.34 -3.67 -28.40
C ILE A 118 20.15 -2.52 -29.01
N ASP A 119 19.97 -1.30 -28.50
CA ASP A 119 20.68 -0.12 -29.00
C ASP A 119 22.20 -0.26 -28.84
N GLN A 120 22.67 -0.70 -27.67
CA GLN A 120 24.10 -0.79 -27.37
C GLN A 120 24.78 -2.00 -28.02
N GLU A 121 24.16 -3.18 -27.96
CA GLU A 121 24.84 -4.42 -28.37
C GLU A 121 24.56 -4.79 -29.82
N LYS A 122 23.36 -4.48 -30.34
CA LYS A 122 22.99 -4.84 -31.72
C LYS A 122 23.22 -3.68 -32.69
N CYS A 123 22.67 -2.50 -32.39
CA CYS A 123 22.71 -1.37 -33.32
C CYS A 123 24.10 -0.71 -33.37
N MET A 124 24.72 -0.43 -32.22
CA MET A 124 26.06 0.18 -32.19
C MET A 124 27.15 -0.82 -32.63
N GLY A 125 26.98 -2.11 -32.38
CA GLY A 125 27.84 -3.17 -32.93
C GLY A 125 27.85 -3.16 -34.48
N MET A 126 26.68 -3.10 -35.11
CA MET A 126 26.54 -3.05 -36.56
C MET A 126 27.08 -1.75 -37.20
N ARG A 127 26.99 -0.62 -36.49
CA ARG A 127 27.61 0.65 -36.95
C ARG A 127 29.13 0.60 -36.97
N LYS A 128 29.77 -0.18 -36.09
CA LYS A 128 31.23 -0.34 -36.09
C LYS A 128 31.73 -1.18 -37.27
N SER A 129 30.90 -2.07 -37.81
CA SER A 129 31.24 -2.94 -38.96
C SER A 129 30.86 -2.36 -40.32
N PHE A 130 30.14 -1.22 -40.37
CA PHE A 130 29.83 -0.55 -41.63
C PHE A 130 31.04 0.28 -42.08
N PRO A 131 31.65 0.01 -43.25
CA PRO A 131 32.72 0.86 -43.76
C PRO A 131 32.12 2.21 -44.15
N SER A 132 32.44 3.25 -43.39
CA SER A 132 32.30 4.63 -43.84
C SER A 132 33.24 4.80 -45.02
N THR A 133 32.78 4.56 -46.25
CA THR A 133 33.58 4.83 -47.45
C THR A 133 34.03 6.29 -47.40
N PRO A 134 35.34 6.59 -47.34
CA PRO A 134 35.79 7.96 -47.52
C PRO A 134 35.35 8.37 -48.92
N ARG A 135 34.56 9.43 -49.02
CA ARG A 135 34.27 10.09 -50.30
C ARG A 135 35.61 10.32 -50.99
N LEU A 136 35.75 9.77 -52.20
CA LEU A 136 36.88 9.90 -53.10
C LEU A 136 37.44 11.33 -53.04
N VAL A 137 38.68 11.46 -52.58
CA VAL A 137 39.50 12.66 -52.82
C VAL A 137 39.62 12.80 -54.33
N GLY A 138 39.04 13.87 -54.86
CA GLY A 138 39.18 14.22 -56.27
C GLY A 138 40.65 14.43 -56.60
N TYR A 139 41.14 13.72 -57.60
CA TYR A 139 42.42 14.00 -58.23
C TYR A 139 42.30 15.31 -59.04
N THR A 140 43.22 16.24 -58.80
CA THR A 140 43.64 17.28 -59.76
C THR A 140 45.13 17.12 -59.99
#